data_AF-A0A3D4TDT4-F1
#
_entry.id   AF-A0A3D4TDT4-F1
#
_cell.length_a   1.000
_cell.length_b   1.000
_cell.length_c   1.000
_cell.angle_alpha   90.00
_cell.angle_beta   90.00
_cell.angle_gamma   90.00
#
_symmetry.space_group_name_H-M   'P 1'
#
loop_
_entity.id
_entity.type
_entity.pdbx_description
1 polymer ?
#
loop_
_entity_poly.entity_id
_entity_poly.type
_entity_poly.pdbx_seq_one_letter_code
_entity_poly.pdbx_strand_id
1 'polypeptide(L)'
;MRSVIRSGLIAGIILFIASYGGLFLAIRFFPQFFVDYLSPVFNSGGGDRYFFFYAHPFVLALALSWFWERFKTLFEGVFVLRGLEFGLIYAVVALLPLLWITYGAWDVSFLMISTWWLYGLFQACVAGIVFAKLNP
;
A
#
# COMPACT_ATOMS: atom_id res chain seq x y z
N MET A 1 0.98 -1.47 22.21
CA MET A 1 0.77 -2.76 21.48
C MET A 1 -0.70 -3.03 21.14
N ARG A 2 -1.64 -2.99 22.10
CA ARG A 2 -3.08 -3.19 21.80
C ARG A 2 -3.63 -2.16 20.80
N SER A 3 -3.18 -0.90 20.91
CA SER A 3 -3.41 0.20 19.96
C SER A 3 -2.93 -0.13 18.55
N VAL A 4 -1.69 -0.62 18.44
CA VAL A 4 -1.01 -0.99 17.18
C VAL A 4 -1.74 -2.09 16.43
N ILE A 5 -2.09 -3.19 17.13
CA ILE A 5 -2.78 -4.32 16.51
C ILE A 5 -4.19 -3.91 16.08
N ARG A 6 -4.95 -3.23 16.97
CA ARG A 6 -6.32 -2.80 16.66
C ARG A 6 -6.37 -1.85 15.47
N SER A 7 -5.55 -0.79 15.48
CA SER A 7 -5.50 0.20 14.40
C SER A 7 -5.00 -0.41 13.09
N GLY A 8 -3.96 -1.27 13.16
CA GLY A 8 -3.44 -1.99 12.01
C GLY A 8 -4.46 -2.94 11.36
N LEU A 9 -5.21 -3.71 12.17
CA LEU A 9 -6.26 -4.59 11.63
C LEU A 9 -7.40 -3.81 10.98
N ILE A 10 -7.87 -2.72 11.61
CA ILE A 10 -8.94 -1.88 11.04
C ILE A 10 -8.48 -1.23 9.74
N ALA A 11 -7.26 -0.66 9.71
CA ALA A 11 -6.68 -0.13 8.48
C ALA A 11 -6.51 -1.23 7.42
N GLY A 12 -6.11 -2.44 7.81
CA GLY A 12 -5.98 -3.58 6.90
C GLY A 12 -7.30 -3.96 6.24
N ILE A 13 -8.42 -3.97 6.97
CA ILE A 13 -9.76 -4.20 6.41
C ILE A 13 -10.14 -3.09 5.42
N ILE A 14 -9.94 -1.83 5.80
CA ILE A 14 -10.24 -0.68 4.93
C ILE A 14 -9.41 -0.75 3.65
N LEU A 15 -8.11 -1.03 3.78
CA LEU A 15 -7.21 -1.17 2.65
C LEU A 15 -7.56 -2.38 1.80
N PHE A 16 -7.97 -3.50 2.37
CA PHE A 16 -8.42 -4.67 1.61
C PHE A 16 -9.60 -4.32 0.71
N ILE A 17 -10.62 -3.65 1.25
CA ILE A 17 -11.79 -3.20 0.50
C ILE A 17 -11.39 -2.21 -0.59
N ALA A 18 -10.57 -1.20 -0.26
CA ALA A 18 -10.12 -0.19 -1.21
C ALA A 18 -9.25 -0.77 -2.33
N SER A 19 -8.34 -1.69 -1.98
CA SER A 19 -7.42 -2.36 -2.90
C SER A 19 -8.17 -3.24 -3.88
N TYR A 20 -9.07 -4.09 -3.37
CA TYR A 20 -9.79 -5.05 -4.20
C TYR A 20 -10.90 -4.37 -5.01
N GLY A 21 -11.64 -3.43 -4.41
CA GLY A 21 -12.57 -2.58 -5.13
C GLY A 21 -11.86 -1.76 -6.22
N GLY A 22 -10.70 -1.19 -5.89
CA GLY A 22 -9.84 -0.46 -6.83
C GLY A 22 -9.38 -1.32 -7.99
N LEU A 23 -9.00 -2.58 -7.75
CA LEU A 23 -8.63 -3.54 -8.79
C LEU A 23 -9.77 -3.77 -9.79
N PHE A 24 -10.99 -4.04 -9.32
CA PHE A 24 -12.15 -4.22 -10.21
C PHE A 24 -12.44 -2.97 -11.06
N LEU A 25 -12.39 -1.79 -10.43
CA LEU A 25 -12.59 -0.52 -11.15
C LEU A 25 -11.47 -0.30 -12.17
N ALA A 26 -10.21 -0.56 -11.79
CA ALA A 26 -9.06 -0.36 -12.65
C ALA A 26 -9.11 -1.28 -13.88
N ILE A 27 -9.46 -2.57 -13.73
CA ILE A 27 -9.65 -3.49 -14.85
C ILE A 27 -10.76 -2.99 -15.78
N ARG A 28 -11.86 -2.49 -15.20
CA ARG A 28 -13.02 -2.00 -15.97
C ARG A 28 -12.69 -0.74 -16.80
N PHE A 29 -11.94 0.20 -16.24
CA PHE A 29 -11.67 1.51 -16.86
C PHE A 29 -10.34 1.56 -17.63
N PHE A 30 -9.37 0.74 -17.25
CA PHE A 30 -8.02 0.71 -17.84
C PHE A 30 -7.59 -0.70 -18.26
N PRO A 31 -8.41 -1.47 -19.01
CA PRO A 31 -8.13 -2.88 -19.31
C PRO A 31 -6.80 -3.09 -20.04
N GLN A 32 -6.40 -2.14 -20.89
CA GLN A 32 -5.15 -2.23 -21.64
C GLN A 32 -3.91 -2.25 -20.73
N PHE A 33 -3.97 -1.54 -19.59
CA PHE A 33 -2.89 -1.56 -18.61
C PHE A 33 -2.71 -2.94 -17.97
N PHE A 34 -3.80 -3.72 -17.83
CA PHE A 34 -3.76 -5.06 -17.25
C PHE A 34 -3.27 -6.14 -18.21
N VAL A 35 -3.18 -5.85 -19.52
CA VAL A 35 -2.56 -6.77 -20.48
C VAL A 35 -1.08 -6.98 -20.16
N ASP A 36 -0.39 -5.94 -19.70
CA ASP A 36 1.03 -6.01 -19.32
C ASP A 36 1.27 -6.99 -18.14
N TYR A 37 0.25 -7.20 -17.30
CA TYR A 37 0.31 -8.16 -16.18
C TYR A 37 0.18 -9.62 -16.61
N LEU A 38 -0.13 -9.89 -17.89
CA LEU A 38 -0.11 -11.23 -18.47
C LEU A 38 1.32 -11.67 -18.85
N SER A 39 2.32 -10.80 -18.67
CA SER A 39 3.73 -11.10 -18.89
C SER A 39 4.21 -12.26 -18.01
N PRO A 40 5.13 -13.13 -18.50
CA PRO A 40 5.71 -14.22 -17.72
C PRO A 40 6.58 -13.76 -16.54
N VAL A 41 6.92 -12.47 -16.45
CA VAL A 41 7.54 -11.88 -15.25
C VAL A 41 6.64 -12.03 -14.03
N PHE A 42 5.32 -12.01 -14.21
CA PHE A 42 4.37 -12.17 -13.13
C PHE A 42 4.04 -13.64 -12.91
N ASN A 43 3.89 -13.99 -11.62
CA ASN A 43 3.41 -15.31 -11.28
C ASN A 43 1.93 -15.42 -11.64
N SER A 44 1.64 -16.13 -12.73
CA SER A 44 0.30 -16.40 -13.24
C SER A 44 -0.27 -17.75 -12.78
N GLY A 45 0.45 -18.51 -11.94
CA GLY A 45 0.15 -19.93 -11.69
C GLY A 45 0.46 -20.42 -10.28
N GLY A 46 -0.57 -20.91 -9.60
CA GLY A 46 -0.51 -21.72 -8.37
C GLY A 46 -1.31 -21.13 -7.22
N GLY A 47 -2.27 -21.89 -6.67
CA GLY A 47 -3.18 -21.45 -5.59
C GLY A 47 -2.48 -20.92 -4.34
N ASP A 48 -1.22 -21.31 -4.14
CA ASP A 48 -0.40 -21.06 -2.95
C ASP A 48 -0.02 -19.58 -2.79
N ARG A 49 0.13 -18.83 -3.89
CA ARG A 49 0.63 -17.44 -3.85
C ARG A 49 -0.46 -16.37 -3.76
N TYR A 50 -1.71 -16.73 -4.08
CA TYR A 50 -2.84 -15.80 -3.96
C TYR A 50 -3.07 -15.34 -2.52
N PHE A 51 -2.78 -16.19 -1.53
CA PHE A 51 -2.85 -15.81 -0.13
C PHE A 51 -1.99 -14.57 0.16
N PHE A 52 -0.74 -14.52 -0.32
CA PHE A 52 0.14 -13.37 -0.08
C PHE A 52 -0.38 -12.10 -0.75
N PHE A 53 -0.96 -12.22 -1.94
CA PHE A 53 -1.58 -11.10 -2.65
C PHE A 53 -2.75 -10.51 -1.84
N TYR A 54 -3.67 -11.35 -1.37
CA TYR A 54 -4.85 -10.89 -0.61
C TYR A 54 -4.53 -10.50 0.83
N ALA A 55 -3.48 -11.08 1.43
CA ALA A 55 -3.02 -10.72 2.77
C ALA A 55 -2.21 -9.42 2.78
N HIS A 56 -1.69 -8.98 1.63
CA HIS A 56 -0.83 -7.80 1.51
C HIS A 56 -1.37 -6.54 2.23
N PRO A 57 -2.64 -6.13 2.06
CA PRO A 57 -3.18 -4.94 2.74
C PRO A 57 -3.08 -5.02 4.27
N PHE A 58 -3.23 -6.21 4.84
CA PHE A 58 -3.12 -6.43 6.29
C PHE A 58 -1.68 -6.39 6.77
N VAL A 59 -0.77 -7.03 6.03
CA VAL A 59 0.66 -7.03 6.34
C VAL A 59 1.20 -5.59 6.28
N LEU A 60 0.86 -4.86 5.23
CA LEU A 60 1.23 -3.45 5.07
C LEU A 60 0.68 -2.61 6.22
N ALA A 61 -0.62 -2.71 6.52
CA ALA A 61 -1.25 -1.93 7.58
C ALA A 61 -0.65 -2.21 8.96
N LEU A 62 -0.35 -3.45 9.30
CA LEU A 62 0.27 -3.81 10.58
C LEU A 62 1.71 -3.30 10.70
N ALA A 63 2.50 -3.40 9.62
CA ALA A 63 3.85 -2.85 9.60
C ALA A 63 3.83 -1.32 9.77
N LEU A 64 2.94 -0.64 9.05
CA LEU A 64 2.80 0.82 9.13
C LEU A 64 2.23 1.27 10.49
N SER A 65 1.32 0.52 11.11
CA SER A 65 0.80 0.90 12.44
C SER A 65 1.88 0.82 13.52
N TRP A 66 2.85 -0.09 13.37
CA TRP A 66 4.01 -0.15 14.26
C TRP A 66 4.93 1.07 14.10
N PHE A 67 5.18 1.48 12.85
CA PHE A 67 5.93 2.70 12.57
C PHE A 67 5.19 3.93 13.11
N TRP A 68 3.88 4.03 12.85
CA TRP A 68 3.03 5.10 13.36
C TRP A 68 3.15 5.26 14.88
N GLU A 69 3.06 4.19 15.66
CA GLU A 69 3.09 4.29 17.13
C GLU A 69 4.35 4.99 17.68
N ARG A 70 5.47 4.88 16.97
CA ARG A 70 6.76 5.47 17.38
C ARG A 70 6.91 6.93 16.99
N PHE A 71 6.29 7.33 15.87
CA PHE A 71 6.52 8.63 15.25
C PHE A 71 5.27 9.52 15.22
N LYS A 72 4.12 9.04 15.69
CA LYS A 72 2.84 9.76 15.65
C LYS A 72 2.90 11.18 16.21
N THR A 73 3.73 11.44 17.22
CA THR A 73 3.91 12.76 17.84
C THR A 73 4.67 13.76 16.97
N LEU A 74 5.34 13.31 15.90
CA LEU A 74 6.05 14.18 14.97
C LEU A 74 5.14 14.74 13.87
N PHE A 75 3.98 14.14 13.64
CA PHE A 75 3.03 14.58 12.62
C PHE A 75 2.07 15.61 13.19
N GLU A 76 2.02 16.79 12.59
CA GLU A 76 1.23 17.92 13.07
C GLU A 76 -0.05 18.16 12.25
N GLY A 77 -1.00 18.89 12.84
CA GLY A 77 -2.25 19.29 12.18
C GLY A 77 -3.39 18.28 12.30
N VAL A 78 -4.39 18.42 11.42
CA VAL A 78 -5.58 17.57 11.43
C VAL A 78 -5.26 16.14 10.95
N PHE A 79 -6.06 15.17 11.38
CA PHE A 79 -5.82 13.74 11.12
C PHE A 79 -5.62 13.40 9.62
N VAL A 80 -6.25 14.14 8.71
CA VAL A 80 -6.05 13.97 7.26
C VAL A 80 -4.64 14.38 6.85
N LEU A 81 -4.17 15.56 7.26
CA LEU A 81 -2.83 16.05 6.93
C LEU A 81 -1.75 15.13 7.50
N ARG A 82 -1.90 14.72 8.76
CA ARG A 82 -0.99 13.76 9.42
C ARG A 82 -0.90 12.45 8.63
N GLY A 83 -2.03 11.94 8.14
CA GLY A 83 -2.07 10.72 7.34
C GLY A 83 -1.42 10.87 5.96
N LEU A 84 -1.62 12.01 5.29
CA LEU A 84 -0.99 12.32 4.00
C LEU A 84 0.53 12.48 4.14
N GLU A 85 0.98 13.21 5.16
CA GLU A 85 2.40 13.38 5.45
C GLU A 85 3.06 12.03 5.74
N PHE A 86 2.44 11.21 6.59
CA PHE A 86 2.88 9.85 6.87
C PHE A 86 3.02 8.99 5.60
N GLY A 87 2.00 9.00 4.75
CA GLY A 87 2.00 8.23 3.50
C GLY A 87 3.10 8.69 2.54
N LEU A 88 3.32 9.99 2.43
CA LEU A 88 4.38 10.56 1.61
C LEU A 88 5.77 10.17 2.11
N ILE A 89 6.01 10.26 3.42
CA ILE A 89 7.28 9.83 4.03
C ILE A 89 7.54 8.35 3.71
N TYR A 90 6.55 7.47 3.91
CA TYR A 90 6.67 6.06 3.57
C TYR A 90 6.97 5.84 2.08
N ALA A 91 6.25 6.55 1.19
CA ALA A 91 6.41 6.41 -0.25
C ALA A 91 7.82 6.82 -0.72
N VAL A 92 8.41 7.82 -0.09
CA VAL A 92 9.75 8.32 -0.45
C VAL A 92 10.86 7.49 0.21
N VAL A 93 10.73 7.17 1.50
CA VAL A 93 11.83 6.58 2.28
C VAL A 93 11.89 5.06 2.11
N ALA A 94 10.76 4.39 1.94
CA ALA A 94 10.70 2.93 1.84
C ALA A 94 10.32 2.45 0.44
N LEU A 95 9.23 2.98 -0.12
CA LEU A 95 8.68 2.46 -1.37
C LEU A 95 9.52 2.83 -2.59
N LEU A 96 10.01 4.07 -2.67
CA LEU A 96 10.80 4.54 -3.80
C LEU A 96 12.12 3.74 -3.94
N PRO A 97 12.96 3.54 -2.90
CA PRO A 97 14.16 2.70 -3.02
C PRO A 97 13.86 1.24 -3.40
N LEU A 98 12.78 0.67 -2.84
CA LEU A 98 12.34 -0.70 -3.16
C LEU A 98 11.95 -0.83 -4.64
N LEU A 99 11.17 0.13 -5.15
CA LEU A 99 10.74 0.13 -6.54
C LEU A 99 11.88 0.47 -7.51
N TRP A 100 12.84 1.28 -7.07
CA TRP A 100 14.03 1.61 -7.85
C TRP A 100 14.84 0.34 -8.20
N ILE A 101 15.14 -0.48 -7.18
CA ILE A 101 15.89 -1.71 -7.42
C ILE A 101 15.03 -2.75 -8.15
N THR A 102 13.72 -2.79 -7.89
CA THR A 102 12.79 -3.67 -8.62
C THR A 102 12.78 -3.36 -10.11
N TYR A 103 12.71 -2.08 -10.49
CA TYR A 103 12.77 -1.65 -11.89
C TYR A 103 14.13 -1.97 -12.53
N GLY A 104 15.22 -1.86 -11.78
CA GLY A 104 16.55 -2.26 -12.26
C GLY A 104 16.74 -3.77 -12.42
N ALA A 105 15.89 -4.60 -11.82
CA ALA A 105 16.04 -6.06 -11.78
C ALA A 105 14.98 -6.81 -12.59
N TRP A 106 13.78 -6.26 -12.77
CA TRP A 106 12.66 -6.93 -13.44
C TRP A 106 12.33 -6.26 -14.77
N ASP A 107 11.94 -7.05 -15.77
CA ASP A 107 11.51 -6.56 -17.07
C ASP A 107 10.07 -6.01 -16.98
N VAL A 108 9.96 -4.78 -16.49
CA VAL A 108 8.70 -4.06 -16.27
C VAL A 108 8.80 -2.66 -16.86
N SER A 109 7.69 -2.15 -17.39
CA SER A 109 7.66 -0.80 -17.94
C SER A 109 7.78 0.26 -16.84
N PHE A 110 8.35 1.43 -17.18
CA PHE A 110 8.41 2.56 -16.26
C PHE A 110 7.00 3.04 -15.82
N LEU A 111 6.01 2.92 -16.71
CA LEU A 111 4.62 3.18 -16.37
C LEU A 111 4.13 2.24 -15.28
N MET A 112 4.38 0.93 -15.41
CA MET A 112 3.95 -0.08 -14.45
C MET A 112 4.57 0.15 -13.07
N ILE A 113 5.89 0.36 -12.98
CA ILE A 113 6.53 0.62 -11.68
C ILE A 113 6.00 1.93 -11.04
N SER A 114 5.70 2.96 -11.84
CA SER A 114 5.10 4.20 -11.36
C SER A 114 3.70 3.99 -10.78
N THR A 115 2.91 3.10 -11.36
CA THR A 115 1.59 2.76 -10.79
C THR A 115 1.69 2.06 -9.44
N TRP A 116 2.71 1.22 -9.23
CA TRP A 116 2.94 0.55 -7.95
C TRP A 116 3.34 1.56 -6.87
N TRP A 117 4.15 2.55 -7.25
CA TRP A 117 4.50 3.65 -6.35
C TRP A 117 3.27 4.47 -5.94
N LEU A 118 2.45 4.88 -6.91
CA LEU A 118 1.21 5.63 -6.66
C LEU A 118 0.22 4.83 -5.79
N TYR A 119 0.10 3.54 -6.07
CA TYR A 119 -0.78 2.65 -5.33
C TYR A 119 -0.31 2.47 -3.88
N GLY A 120 0.98 2.21 -3.64
CA GLY A 120 1.52 2.11 -2.29
C GLY A 120 1.46 3.43 -1.51
N LEU A 121 1.67 4.57 -2.18
CA LEU A 121 1.45 5.90 -1.60
C LEU A 121 0.00 6.07 -1.15
N PHE A 122 -0.96 5.75 -2.03
CA PHE A 122 -2.39 5.81 -1.70
C PHE A 122 -2.72 4.93 -0.48
N GLN A 123 -2.25 3.67 -0.47
CA GLN A 123 -2.48 2.77 0.64
C GLN A 123 -1.88 3.30 1.95
N ALA A 124 -0.66 3.84 1.92
CA ALA A 124 -0.01 4.39 3.09
C ALA A 124 -0.71 5.65 3.62
N CYS A 125 -1.19 6.52 2.74
CA CYS A 125 -2.01 7.68 3.11
C CYS A 125 -3.30 7.24 3.80
N VAL A 126 -4.04 6.30 3.21
CA VAL A 126 -5.30 5.79 3.81
C VAL A 126 -5.04 5.16 5.18
N ALA A 127 -3.99 4.35 5.31
CA ALA A 127 -3.58 3.77 6.60
C ALA A 127 -3.24 4.86 7.62
N GLY A 128 -2.41 5.85 7.23
CA GLY A 128 -2.03 6.97 8.07
C GLY A 128 -3.23 7.78 8.59
N ILE A 129 -4.22 8.04 7.73
CA ILE A 129 -5.47 8.73 8.11
C ILE A 129 -6.24 7.93 9.16
N VAL A 130 -6.34 6.60 8.98
CA VAL A 130 -6.97 5.70 9.95
C VAL A 130 -6.23 5.70 11.28
N PHE A 131 -4.89 5.64 11.25
CA PHE A 131 -4.07 5.67 12.46
C PHE A 131 -4.19 6.99 13.21
N ALA A 132 -4.11 8.11 12.51
CA ALA A 132 -4.28 9.45 13.09
C ALA A 132 -5.64 9.63 13.75
N LYS A 133 -6.68 8.92 13.27
CA LYS A 133 -8.02 8.96 13.85
C LYS A 133 -8.19 8.03 15.05
N LEU A 134 -7.64 6.81 14.99
CA LEU A 134 -7.89 5.74 15.98
C LEU A 134 -6.82 5.61 17.06
N ASN A 135 -5.64 6.17 16.80
CA ASN A 135 -4.46 6.14 17.65
C ASN A 135 -3.66 7.45 17.47
N PRO A 136 -4.25 8.61 17.83
CA PRO A 136 -3.65 9.91 17.59
C PRO A 136 -2.30 10.09 18.28
#